data_AF-A0A1R0W5M6-F1
#
_entry.id   AF-A0A1R0W5M6-F1
#
_cell.length_a   1.000
_cell.length_b   1.000
_cell.length_c   1.000
_cell.angle_alpha   90.00
_cell.angle_beta   90.00
_cell.angle_gamma   90.00
#
_symmetry.space_group_name_H-M   'P 1'
#
loop_
_entity.id
_entity.type
_entity.pdbx_description
1 polymer ?
#
loop_
_entity_poly.entity_id
_entity_poly.type
_entity_poly.pdbx_seq_one_letter_code
_entity_poly.pdbx_strand_id
1 'polypeptide(L)'
;MTINTKNKEIEQLADSFKQFLEELGLWRAIRIYFNGMAYDSEEGVIESINVAEYMAFYDEDTLTVLHEGSPLGHFLNNGKVDLETRTRSWDIYDTLKNFFEERGYTILFGTDYSFTISRLD
;
A
#
# COMPACT_ATOMS: atom_id res chain seq x y z
N MET A 1 -15.04 0.86 19.24
CA MET A 1 -15.09 -0.17 18.19
C MET A 1 -14.73 -1.51 18.82
N THR A 2 -15.46 -2.57 18.52
CA THR A 2 -15.05 -3.95 18.86
C THR A 2 -13.99 -4.41 17.86
N ILE A 3 -13.07 -5.28 18.30
CA ILE A 3 -11.94 -5.81 17.49
C ILE A 3 -12.42 -6.34 16.12
N ASN A 4 -13.56 -7.03 16.08
CA ASN A 4 -14.15 -7.56 14.84
C ASN A 4 -14.54 -6.49 13.80
N THR A 5 -14.90 -5.28 14.23
CA THR A 5 -15.25 -4.19 13.28
C THR A 5 -14.00 -3.60 12.65
N LYS A 6 -12.93 -3.42 13.44
CA LYS A 6 -11.67 -2.86 12.97
C LYS A 6 -10.99 -3.75 11.93
N ASN A 7 -10.94 -5.06 12.19
CA ASN A 7 -10.37 -6.03 11.26
C ASN A 7 -11.10 -5.99 9.91
N LYS A 8 -12.43 -5.93 9.93
CA LYS A 8 -13.25 -5.87 8.72
C LYS A 8 -13.05 -4.58 7.92
N GLU A 9 -12.87 -3.44 8.60
CA GLU A 9 -12.60 -2.16 7.93
C GLU A 9 -11.23 -2.14 7.24
N ILE A 10 -10.21 -2.71 7.89
CA ILE A 10 -8.87 -2.82 7.32
C ILE A 10 -8.83 -3.80 6.14
N GLU A 11 -9.53 -4.93 6.24
CA GLU A 11 -9.68 -5.89 5.13
C GLU A 11 -10.34 -5.23 3.90
N GLN A 12 -11.43 -4.47 4.12
CA GLN A 12 -12.09 -3.71 3.05
C GLN A 12 -11.18 -2.64 2.42
N LEU A 13 -10.34 -2.00 3.24
CA LEU A 13 -9.35 -1.05 2.75
C LEU A 13 -8.29 -1.76 1.90
N ALA A 14 -7.82 -2.93 2.32
CA ALA A 14 -6.86 -3.73 1.57
C ALA A 14 -7.43 -4.21 0.23
N ASP A 15 -8.67 -4.69 0.21
CA ASP A 15 -9.38 -5.07 -1.03
C ASP A 15 -9.49 -3.88 -1.99
N SER A 16 -9.98 -2.74 -1.48
CA SER A 16 -10.17 -1.53 -2.28
C SER A 16 -8.84 -1.02 -2.83
N PHE A 17 -7.77 -1.09 -2.03
CA PHE A 17 -6.46 -0.61 -2.44
C PHE A 17 -5.81 -1.55 -3.46
N LYS A 18 -5.95 -2.87 -3.29
CA LYS A 18 -5.51 -3.85 -4.28
C LYS A 18 -6.21 -3.59 -5.62
N GLN A 19 -7.54 -3.46 -5.62
CA GLN A 19 -8.31 -3.17 -6.83
C GLN A 19 -7.85 -1.86 -7.48
N PHE A 20 -7.65 -0.81 -6.69
CA PHE A 20 -7.14 0.47 -7.18
C PHE A 20 -5.76 0.33 -7.86
N LEU A 21 -4.84 -0.45 -7.30
CA LEU A 21 -3.55 -0.74 -7.93
C LEU A 21 -3.69 -1.57 -9.20
N GLU A 22 -4.63 -2.53 -9.25
CA GLU A 22 -4.93 -3.32 -10.45
C GLU A 22 -5.46 -2.43 -11.58
N GLU A 23 -6.40 -1.52 -11.27
CA GLU A 23 -6.98 -0.56 -12.23
C GLU A 23 -5.92 0.40 -12.81
N LEU A 24 -4.92 0.77 -12.01
CA LEU A 24 -3.79 1.58 -12.47
C LEU A 24 -2.69 0.78 -13.18
N GLY A 25 -2.79 -0.56 -13.25
CA GLY A 25 -1.75 -1.42 -13.78
C GLY A 25 -0.47 -1.43 -12.94
N LEU A 26 -0.58 -1.12 -11.64
CA LEU A 26 0.53 -1.05 -10.69
C LEU A 26 0.64 -2.30 -9.81
N TRP A 27 -0.34 -3.20 -9.83
CA TRP A 27 -0.36 -4.44 -9.06
C TRP A 27 0.66 -5.47 -9.59
N ARG A 28 1.93 -5.27 -9.29
CA ARG A 28 3.04 -6.18 -9.62
C ARG A 28 4.24 -5.96 -8.70
N ALA A 29 4.81 -7.05 -8.20
CA ALA A 29 5.86 -7.02 -7.17
C ALA A 29 5.44 -6.19 -5.95
N ILE A 30 4.16 -6.30 -5.57
CA ILE A 30 3.57 -5.64 -4.41
C ILE A 30 3.06 -6.69 -3.45
N ARG A 31 3.25 -6.43 -2.15
CA ARG A 31 2.64 -7.18 -1.07
C ARG A 31 1.98 -6.23 -0.08
N ILE A 32 0.72 -6.50 0.27
CA ILE A 32 -0.09 -5.71 1.21
C ILE A 32 -0.36 -6.58 2.43
N TYR A 33 0.16 -6.20 3.59
CA TYR A 33 -0.04 -6.88 4.87
C TYR A 33 -1.14 -6.21 5.68
N PHE A 34 -1.98 -7.02 6.31
CA PHE A 34 -3.06 -6.58 7.19
C PHE A 34 -3.61 -7.77 8.00
N ASN A 35 -4.03 -7.56 9.26
CA ASN A 35 -4.68 -8.58 10.09
C ASN A 35 -3.99 -9.97 10.14
N GLY A 36 -2.65 -10.02 10.07
CA GLY A 36 -1.91 -11.29 10.01
C GLY A 36 -2.05 -12.07 8.70
N MET A 37 -2.57 -11.42 7.66
CA MET A 37 -2.68 -11.90 6.28
C MET A 37 -1.85 -11.01 5.34
N ALA A 38 -1.66 -11.47 4.11
CA ALA A 38 -1.14 -10.62 3.05
C ALA A 38 -1.81 -10.91 1.70
N TYR A 39 -2.00 -9.85 0.92
CA TYR A 39 -2.18 -9.97 -0.53
C TYR A 39 -0.83 -9.80 -1.21
N ASP A 40 -0.47 -10.80 -2.01
CA ASP A 40 0.76 -10.83 -2.78
C ASP A 40 0.42 -10.90 -4.27
N SER A 41 1.05 -10.05 -5.07
CA SER A 41 0.78 -9.98 -6.51
C SER A 41 1.20 -11.21 -7.30
N GLU A 42 2.06 -12.07 -6.72
CA GLU A 42 2.63 -13.26 -7.36
C GLU A 42 2.11 -14.55 -6.71
N GLU A 43 1.91 -14.57 -5.39
CA GLU A 43 1.52 -15.74 -4.61
C GLU A 43 0.01 -15.77 -4.25
N GLY A 44 -0.71 -14.67 -4.46
CA GLY A 44 -2.15 -14.57 -4.13
C GLY A 44 -2.40 -14.19 -2.68
N VAL A 45 -3.27 -14.91 -1.97
CA VAL A 45 -3.61 -14.60 -0.57
C VAL A 45 -2.80 -15.51 0.36
N ILE A 46 -2.10 -14.89 1.32
CA ILE A 46 -1.34 -15.56 2.38
C ILE A 46 -2.13 -15.39 3.69
N GLU A 47 -2.72 -16.47 4.21
CA GLU A 47 -3.69 -16.39 5.33
C GLU A 47 -3.06 -16.36 6.73
N SER A 48 -1.76 -16.67 6.86
CA SER A 48 -1.09 -16.71 8.15
C SER A 48 0.36 -16.25 8.02
N ILE A 49 0.60 -14.98 8.33
CA ILE A 49 1.92 -14.36 8.28
C ILE A 49 2.21 -13.58 9.56
N ASN A 50 3.40 -13.80 10.11
CA ASN A 50 3.93 -12.98 11.20
C ASN A 50 4.71 -11.81 10.60
N VAL A 51 4.02 -10.69 10.35
CA VAL A 51 4.62 -9.52 9.67
C VAL A 51 5.84 -8.97 10.40
N ALA A 52 5.88 -9.10 11.74
CA ALA A 52 7.01 -8.69 12.57
C ALA A 52 8.32 -9.43 12.24
N GLU A 53 8.27 -10.60 11.61
CA GLU A 53 9.46 -11.32 11.13
C GLU A 53 10.06 -10.71 9.87
N TYR A 54 9.26 -9.95 9.11
CA TYR A 54 9.63 -9.42 7.79
C TYR A 54 9.85 -7.91 7.81
N MET A 55 9.24 -7.19 8.74
CA MET A 55 9.28 -5.73 8.78
C MET A 55 9.50 -5.20 10.19
N ALA A 56 10.52 -4.34 10.34
CA ALA A 56 10.81 -3.67 11.60
C ALA A 56 9.74 -2.64 12.00
N PHE A 57 9.03 -2.10 11.01
CA PHE A 57 7.94 -1.14 11.18
C PHE A 57 6.67 -1.75 10.59
N TYR A 58 5.87 -2.36 11.44
CA TYR A 58 4.57 -2.92 11.14
C TYR A 58 3.62 -2.54 12.28
N ASP A 59 2.37 -2.26 11.94
CA ASP A 59 1.31 -2.05 12.90
C ASP A 59 0.14 -2.96 12.52
N GLU A 60 -0.24 -3.84 13.46
CA GLU A 60 -1.31 -4.84 13.30
C GLU A 60 -2.68 -4.23 13.06
N ASP A 61 -2.83 -2.97 13.44
CA ASP A 61 -4.04 -2.20 13.28
C ASP A 61 -4.09 -1.40 11.97
N THR A 62 -3.08 -1.58 11.12
CA THR A 62 -2.88 -0.81 9.89
C THR A 62 -2.65 -1.71 8.68
N LEU A 63 -2.66 -1.08 7.51
CA LEU A 63 -2.25 -1.69 6.26
C LEU A 63 -0.79 -1.33 6.00
N THR A 64 0.07 -2.32 5.77
CA THR A 64 1.48 -2.09 5.39
C THR A 64 1.74 -2.62 3.98
N VAL A 65 2.41 -1.83 3.15
CA VAL A 65 2.68 -2.14 1.74
C VAL A 65 4.18 -2.28 1.52
N LEU A 66 4.60 -3.40 0.98
CA LEU A 66 5.92 -3.60 0.37
C LEU A 66 5.80 -3.46 -1.15
N HIS A 67 6.73 -2.72 -1.73
CA HIS A 67 6.71 -2.38 -3.16
C HIS A 67 8.12 -2.40 -3.78
N GLU A 68 9.01 -3.23 -3.24
CA GLU A 68 10.38 -3.41 -3.75
C GLU A 68 10.36 -3.94 -5.19
N GLY A 69 11.07 -3.27 -6.10
CA GLY A 69 11.11 -3.66 -7.52
C GLY A 69 9.80 -3.45 -8.29
N SER A 70 8.77 -2.89 -7.67
CA SER A 70 7.47 -2.65 -8.32
C SER A 70 7.45 -1.38 -9.19
N PRO A 71 6.55 -1.30 -10.19
CA PRO A 71 6.27 -0.05 -10.91
C PRO A 71 5.83 1.08 -9.97
N LEU A 72 5.05 0.75 -8.93
CA LEU A 72 4.64 1.69 -7.89
C LEU A 72 5.85 2.32 -7.20
N GLY A 73 6.76 1.48 -6.68
CA GLY A 73 8.00 1.93 -6.04
C GLY A 73 8.88 2.75 -6.99
N HIS A 74 8.96 2.36 -8.25
CA HIS A 74 9.68 3.15 -9.25
C HIS A 74 9.08 4.55 -9.40
N PHE A 75 7.76 4.68 -9.53
CA PHE A 75 7.11 5.98 -9.68
C PHE A 75 7.13 6.81 -8.38
N LEU A 76 7.02 6.19 -7.21
CA LEU A 76 7.16 6.88 -5.92
C LEU A 76 8.57 7.48 -5.75
N ASN A 77 9.60 6.67 -6.01
CA ASN A 77 10.98 7.08 -5.75
C ASN A 77 11.58 7.95 -6.87
N ASN A 78 11.20 7.69 -8.12
CA ASN A 78 11.81 8.33 -9.28
C ASN A 78 10.85 9.22 -10.06
N GLY A 79 9.56 9.28 -9.72
CA GLY A 79 8.57 9.93 -10.55
C GLY A 79 8.35 9.23 -11.90
N LYS A 80 7.27 9.59 -12.58
CA LYS A 80 7.00 9.18 -13.95
C LYS A 80 7.63 10.19 -14.91
N VAL A 81 8.47 9.72 -15.82
CA VAL A 81 9.09 10.56 -16.85
C VAL A 81 8.19 10.58 -18.09
N ASP A 82 7.81 11.78 -18.52
CA ASP A 82 7.23 12.01 -19.84
C ASP A 82 8.38 12.22 -20.84
N LEU A 83 8.49 11.32 -21.83
CA LEU A 83 9.58 11.33 -22.80
C LEU A 83 9.43 12.44 -23.84
N GLU A 84 8.21 12.93 -24.10
CA GLU A 84 7.95 13.99 -25.08
C GLU A 84 8.37 15.35 -24.50
N THR A 85 7.95 15.62 -23.26
CA THR A 85 8.24 16.90 -22.59
C THR A 85 9.54 16.86 -21.80
N ARG A 86 10.13 15.67 -21.58
CA ARG A 86 11.28 15.42 -20.69
C ARG A 86 11.03 15.90 -19.25
N THR A 87 9.77 15.99 -18.86
CA THR A 87 9.37 16.35 -17.50
C THR A 87 9.18 15.11 -16.65
N ARG A 88 9.17 15.31 -15.34
CA ARG A 88 8.95 14.26 -14.35
C ARG A 88 7.78 14.67 -13.47
N SER A 89 6.83 13.76 -13.29
CA SER A 89 5.63 13.95 -12.48
C SER A 89 5.62 12.98 -11.30
N TRP A 90 5.09 13.43 -10.17
CA TRP A 90 4.80 12.60 -8.99
C TRP A 90 3.29 12.49 -8.74
N ASP A 91 2.46 12.66 -9.76
CA ASP A 91 1.00 12.61 -9.63
C ASP A 91 0.50 11.31 -8.98
N ILE A 92 1.26 10.22 -9.10
CA ILE A 92 0.93 8.96 -8.44
C ILE A 92 0.92 9.10 -6.90
N TYR A 93 1.83 9.90 -6.34
CA TYR A 93 1.88 10.15 -4.91
C TYR A 93 0.60 10.86 -4.47
N ASP A 94 0.21 11.92 -5.18
CA ASP A 94 -1.02 12.66 -4.88
C ASP A 94 -2.26 11.78 -5.07
N THR A 95 -2.26 10.92 -6.09
CA THR A 95 -3.36 9.97 -6.33
C THR A 95 -3.50 8.98 -5.17
N LEU A 96 -2.38 8.41 -4.69
CA LEU A 96 -2.39 7.51 -3.52
C LEU A 96 -2.82 8.24 -2.26
N LYS A 97 -2.25 9.43 -2.03
CA LYS A 97 -2.57 10.25 -0.87
C LYS A 97 -4.07 10.54 -0.83
N ASN A 98 -4.65 11.00 -1.94
CA ASN A 98 -6.08 11.26 -2.04
C ASN A 98 -6.91 10.00 -1.82
N PHE A 99 -6.51 8.85 -2.38
CA PHE A 99 -7.20 7.58 -2.17
C PHE A 99 -7.36 7.25 -0.66
N PHE A 100 -6.29 7.42 0.13
CA PHE A 100 -6.32 7.14 1.56
C PHE A 100 -6.98 8.26 2.38
N GLU A 101 -6.70 9.52 2.08
CA GLU A 101 -7.24 10.67 2.83
C GLU A 101 -8.76 10.79 2.71
N GLU A 102 -9.33 10.54 1.54
CA GLU A 102 -10.80 10.51 1.34
C GLU A 102 -11.49 9.44 2.19
N ARG A 103 -10.74 8.45 2.68
CA ARG A 103 -11.21 7.35 3.53
C ARG A 103 -10.83 7.52 5.00
N GLY A 104 -10.25 8.66 5.37
CA GLY A 104 -9.84 8.96 6.75
C GLY A 104 -8.49 8.33 7.14
N TYR A 105 -7.61 8.09 6.17
CA TYR A 105 -6.29 7.50 6.41
C TYR A 105 -5.15 8.38 5.86
N THR A 106 -3.94 8.20 6.37
CA THR A 106 -2.72 8.88 5.92
C THR A 106 -1.61 7.88 5.64
N ILE A 107 -0.71 8.24 4.72
CA ILE A 107 0.44 7.41 4.34
C ILE A 107 1.66 7.82 5.18
N LEU A 108 2.25 6.85 5.86
CA LEU A 108 3.50 6.97 6.58
C LEU A 108 4.58 6.19 5.83
N PHE A 109 5.53 6.89 5.20
CA PHE A 109 6.63 6.25 4.50
C PHE A 109 7.64 5.70 5.50
N GLY A 110 7.83 4.39 5.48
CA GLY A 110 8.76 3.71 6.38
C GLY A 110 10.16 3.60 5.78
N THR A 111 10.25 3.15 4.53
CA THR A 111 11.51 2.98 3.77
C THR A 111 11.27 3.30 2.29
N ASP A 112 12.33 3.28 1.49
CA ASP A 112 12.24 3.41 0.02
C ASP A 112 11.45 2.27 -0.65
N TYR A 113 11.13 1.21 0.10
CA TYR A 113 10.45 0.01 -0.39
C TYR A 113 9.15 -0.27 0.34
N SER A 114 8.75 0.58 1.28
CA SER A 114 7.59 0.33 2.11
C SER A 114 6.91 1.58 2.66
N PHE A 115 5.59 1.52 2.79
CA PHE A 115 4.81 2.48 3.55
C PHE A 115 3.71 1.79 4.35
N THR A 116 3.25 2.47 5.39
CA THR A 116 2.17 2.02 6.27
C THR A 116 1.04 3.06 6.26
N ILE A 117 -0.19 2.60 6.44
CA ILE A 117 -1.39 3.43 6.39
C ILE A 117 -1.96 3.59 7.79
N SER A 118 -1.94 4.80 8.34
CA SER A 118 -2.50 5.09 9.66
C SER A 118 -3.83 5.85 9.56
N ARG A 119 -4.66 5.84 10.60
CA ARG A 119 -5.87 6.66 10.64
C ARG A 119 -5.52 8.13 10.84
N LEU A 120 -6.30 9.01 10.22
CA LEU A 120 -6.30 10.43 10.56
C LEU A 120 -7.10 10.61 11.86
N ASP A 121 -6.43 11.05 12.92
CA ASP A 121 -7.04 11.39 14.21
C ASP A 121 -7.87 12.69 14.15
#